data_AF-A0A5C5XK03-F1
#
_entry.id   AF-A0A5C5XK03-F1
#
_cell.length_a   1.000
_cell.length_b   1.000
_cell.length_c   1.000
_cell.angle_alpha   90.00
_cell.angle_beta   90.00
_cell.angle_gamma   90.00
#
_symmetry.space_group_name_H-M   'P 1'
#
loop_
_entity.id
_entity.type
_entity.pdbx_description
1 polymer ?
#
loop_
_entity_poly.entity_id
_entity_poly.type
_entity_poly.pdbx_seq_one_letter_code
_entity_poly.pdbx_strand_id
1 'polypeptide(L)'
;MKTDERIAARLRELIKHGNNVSSSTGSEVITRGNRRDTSVEQTQFHAWRTKSLSILATGFGKDSIHYETYTSECTKAFKSNVMAGNGILGAALDDLENGHLFDYRKTVEADIFDDFLEQANHLSEQGYYQASVVVAGAVLEDGLRKLCAENNIELPEKPKLDMMNALLAKEGIYQKLTQKKITALADIRNSAAHGKLDQFDENEVKKMLVEVADFMEKYLS
;
A
#
# COMPACT_ATOMS: atom_id res chain seq x y z
N MET A 1 7.68 -5.18 5.21
CA MET A 1 9.08 -5.57 5.51
C MET A 1 9.64 -6.75 4.70
N LYS A 2 9.14 -8.00 4.82
CA LYS A 2 9.69 -9.14 4.04
C LYS A 2 9.49 -9.01 2.51
N THR A 3 8.38 -8.40 2.08
CA THR A 3 8.09 -8.18 0.66
C THR A 3 8.91 -7.02 0.09
N ASP A 4 9.03 -5.92 0.84
CA ASP A 4 9.80 -4.74 0.41
C ASP A 4 11.28 -5.08 0.27
N GLU A 5 11.88 -5.84 1.21
CA GLU A 5 13.28 -6.27 1.05
C GLU A 5 13.49 -7.19 -0.16
N ARG A 6 12.49 -8.03 -0.51
CA ARG A 6 12.56 -8.85 -1.74
C ARG A 6 12.50 -7.98 -3.00
N ILE A 7 11.68 -6.93 -3.00
CA ILE A 7 11.60 -5.97 -4.10
C ILE A 7 12.92 -5.19 -4.20
N ALA A 8 13.45 -4.69 -3.07
CA ALA A 8 14.72 -3.98 -2.99
C ALA A 8 15.87 -4.83 -3.52
N ALA A 9 15.99 -6.08 -3.05
CA ALA A 9 17.00 -7.02 -3.54
C ALA A 9 16.88 -7.25 -5.06
N ARG A 10 15.66 -7.35 -5.59
CA ARG A 10 15.42 -7.51 -7.03
C ARG A 10 15.80 -6.26 -7.83
N LEU A 11 15.50 -5.06 -7.31
CA LEU A 11 15.91 -3.80 -7.92
C LEU A 11 17.44 -3.69 -7.97
N ARG A 12 18.14 -4.00 -6.87
CA ARG A 12 19.63 -4.04 -6.81
C ARG A 12 20.21 -4.99 -7.87
N GLU A 13 19.64 -6.19 -8.03
CA GLU A 13 20.04 -7.14 -9.07
C GLU A 13 19.85 -6.56 -10.48
N LEU A 14 18.72 -5.90 -10.74
CA LEU A 14 18.39 -5.36 -12.05
C LEU A 14 19.21 -4.13 -12.41
N ILE A 15 19.58 -3.29 -11.44
CA ILE A 15 20.54 -2.20 -11.63
C ILE A 15 21.90 -2.77 -12.06
N LYS A 16 22.39 -3.81 -11.37
CA LYS A 16 23.61 -4.52 -11.77
C LYS A 16 23.51 -5.14 -13.17
N HIS A 17 22.38 -5.76 -13.49
CA HIS A 17 22.12 -6.29 -14.82
C HIS A 17 22.15 -5.18 -15.88
N GLY A 18 21.51 -4.03 -15.65
CA GLY A 18 21.55 -2.88 -16.55
C GLY A 18 22.98 -2.35 -16.76
N ASN A 19 23.81 -2.32 -15.72
CA ASN A 19 25.23 -1.94 -15.86
C ASN A 19 25.99 -2.89 -16.79
N ASN A 20 25.71 -4.20 -16.71
CA ASN A 20 26.27 -5.19 -17.63
C ASN A 20 25.77 -4.98 -19.07
N VAL A 21 24.46 -4.72 -19.27
CA VAL A 21 23.90 -4.40 -20.59
C VAL A 21 24.57 -3.17 -21.18
N SER A 22 24.78 -2.12 -20.38
CA SER A 22 25.44 -0.86 -20.81
C SER A 22 26.91 -1.03 -21.22
N SER A 23 27.54 -2.12 -20.76
CA SER A 23 28.93 -2.49 -21.07
C SER A 23 29.01 -3.46 -22.26
N SER A 24 27.87 -4.00 -22.71
CA SER A 24 27.82 -4.83 -23.92
C SER A 24 28.06 -3.95 -25.16
N THR A 25 28.97 -4.38 -26.03
CA THR A 25 29.31 -3.68 -27.27
C THR A 25 28.22 -3.86 -28.31
N GLY A 26 27.45 -2.81 -28.60
CA GLY A 26 26.73 -2.71 -29.86
C GLY A 26 27.61 -2.11 -30.96
N SER A 27 27.48 -2.65 -32.16
CA SER A 27 28.30 -2.29 -33.33
C SER A 27 27.89 -0.96 -33.98
N GLU A 28 26.75 -0.39 -33.58
CA GLU A 28 26.16 0.78 -34.23
C GLU A 28 26.24 2.00 -33.32
N VAL A 29 26.94 3.04 -33.79
CA VAL A 29 26.94 4.37 -33.19
C VAL A 29 25.96 5.23 -33.98
N ILE A 30 24.88 5.68 -33.33
CA ILE A 30 23.93 6.61 -33.95
C ILE A 30 24.33 8.03 -33.57
N THR A 31 24.41 8.90 -34.58
CA THR A 31 24.65 10.33 -34.39
C THR A 31 23.37 11.08 -34.73
N ARG A 32 22.76 11.75 -33.74
CA ARG A 32 21.66 12.71 -33.95
C ARG A 32 22.09 14.08 -33.44
N GLY A 33 22.46 14.98 -34.36
CA GLY A 33 23.09 16.26 -34.00
C GLY A 33 24.44 16.06 -33.30
N ASN A 34 24.67 16.75 -32.17
CA ASN A 34 25.90 16.61 -31.38
C ASN A 34 25.88 15.44 -30.38
N ARG A 35 24.79 14.67 -30.28
CA ARG A 35 24.70 13.54 -29.35
C ARG A 35 25.08 12.24 -30.07
N ARG A 36 26.13 11.59 -29.56
CA ARG A 36 26.53 10.22 -29.93
C ARG A 36 25.93 9.26 -28.92
N ASP A 37 25.28 8.21 -29.41
CA ASP A 37 24.79 7.11 -28.60
C ASP A 37 25.22 5.78 -29.21
N THR A 38 25.39 4.77 -28.36
CA THR A 38 25.92 3.45 -28.75
C THR A 38 24.82 2.43 -28.53
N SER A 39 24.58 1.57 -29.52
CA SER A 39 23.69 0.44 -29.33
C SER A 39 24.23 -0.52 -28.27
N VAL A 40 23.33 -1.26 -27.64
CA VAL A 40 23.66 -2.36 -26.72
C VAL A 40 23.11 -3.66 -27.29
N GLU A 41 23.54 -4.81 -26.76
CA GLU A 41 23.03 -6.10 -27.20
C GLU A 41 21.51 -6.19 -26.95
N GLN A 42 20.76 -6.43 -28.03
CA GLN A 42 19.31 -6.26 -28.06
C GLN A 42 18.58 -7.28 -27.16
N THR A 43 19.06 -8.52 -27.11
CA THR A 43 18.44 -9.60 -26.33
C THR A 43 18.57 -9.31 -24.83
N GLN A 44 19.75 -8.93 -24.38
CA GLN A 44 20.04 -8.53 -23.01
C GLN A 44 19.25 -7.29 -22.62
N PHE A 45 19.15 -6.30 -23.51
CA PHE A 45 18.30 -5.14 -23.28
C PHE A 45 16.83 -5.53 -23.07
N HIS A 46 16.25 -6.34 -23.96
CA HIS A 46 14.84 -6.74 -23.82
C HIS A 46 14.61 -7.58 -22.56
N ALA A 47 15.53 -8.48 -22.21
CA ALA A 47 15.44 -9.26 -20.99
C ALA A 47 15.50 -8.39 -19.73
N TRP A 48 16.44 -7.45 -19.67
CA TRP A 48 16.56 -6.48 -18.58
C TRP A 48 15.32 -5.58 -18.48
N ARG A 49 14.87 -5.01 -19.61
CA ARG A 49 13.70 -4.15 -19.68
C ARG A 49 12.44 -4.86 -19.19
N THR A 50 12.21 -6.09 -19.64
CA THR A 50 11.03 -6.87 -19.27
C THR A 50 11.01 -7.18 -17.78
N LYS A 51 12.15 -7.60 -17.22
CA LYS A 51 12.27 -7.86 -15.78
C LYS A 51 12.07 -6.60 -14.94
N SER A 52 12.56 -5.45 -15.43
CA SER A 52 12.42 -4.14 -14.78
C SER A 52 10.97 -3.67 -14.77
N LEU A 53 10.27 -3.75 -15.90
CA LEU A 53 8.83 -3.46 -15.97
C LEU A 53 8.02 -4.38 -15.04
N SER A 54 8.36 -5.67 -15.00
CA SER A 54 7.66 -6.62 -14.14
C SER A 54 7.80 -6.26 -12.66
N ILE A 55 9.01 -5.92 -12.19
CA ILE A 55 9.20 -5.58 -10.78
C ILE A 55 8.60 -4.22 -10.43
N LEU A 56 8.69 -3.22 -11.31
CA LEU A 56 8.09 -1.90 -11.09
C LEU A 56 6.56 -2.01 -11.02
N ALA A 57 5.93 -2.74 -11.95
CA ALA A 57 4.47 -2.96 -11.92
C ALA A 57 4.03 -3.69 -10.65
N THR A 58 4.81 -4.68 -10.18
CA THR A 58 4.43 -5.50 -9.03
C THR A 58 4.71 -4.79 -7.70
N GLY A 59 5.79 -4.02 -7.62
CA GLY A 59 6.23 -3.36 -6.38
C GLY A 59 5.62 -1.98 -6.14
N PHE A 60 5.37 -1.23 -7.23
CA PHE A 60 4.97 0.17 -7.18
C PHE A 60 3.62 0.44 -7.85
N GLY A 61 3.12 -0.48 -8.70
CA GLY A 61 1.91 -0.24 -9.49
C GLY A 61 2.23 0.32 -10.89
N LYS A 62 1.29 0.17 -11.82
CA LYS A 62 1.46 0.60 -13.23
C LYS A 62 1.25 2.10 -13.44
N ASP A 63 0.53 2.72 -12.52
CA ASP A 63 0.26 4.14 -12.35
C ASP A 63 1.36 4.87 -11.57
N SER A 64 2.38 4.15 -11.08
CA SER A 64 3.51 4.79 -10.39
C SER A 64 4.38 5.60 -11.34
N ILE A 65 4.88 6.73 -10.84
CA ILE A 65 5.81 7.59 -11.57
C ILE A 65 7.05 6.82 -12.06
N HIS A 66 7.53 5.84 -11.28
CA HIS A 66 8.65 4.98 -11.68
C HIS A 66 8.29 4.10 -12.88
N TYR A 67 7.11 3.47 -12.90
CA TYR A 67 6.69 2.60 -13.99
C TYR A 67 6.44 3.39 -15.27
N GLU A 68 5.73 4.52 -15.16
CA GLU A 68 5.39 5.37 -16.30
C GLU A 68 6.65 5.96 -16.94
N THR A 69 7.54 6.54 -16.13
CA THR A 69 8.81 7.11 -16.61
C THR A 69 9.74 6.04 -17.19
N TYR A 70 9.81 4.85 -16.57
CA TYR A 70 10.60 3.75 -17.15
C TYR A 70 10.07 3.34 -18.52
N THR A 71 8.74 3.27 -18.67
CA THR A 71 8.10 2.87 -19.92
C THR A 71 8.34 3.88 -21.04
N SER A 72 8.31 5.17 -20.74
CA SER A 72 8.53 6.26 -21.72
C SER A 72 10.00 6.41 -22.12
N GLU A 73 10.94 6.28 -21.18
CA GLU A 73 12.37 6.52 -21.41
C GLU A 73 13.11 5.28 -21.93
N CYS A 74 12.77 4.09 -21.44
CA CYS A 74 13.51 2.85 -21.75
C CYS A 74 12.92 2.13 -22.96
N THR A 75 12.91 2.77 -24.13
CA THR A 75 12.20 2.24 -25.31
C THR A 75 13.09 1.51 -26.30
N LYS A 76 14.40 1.80 -26.31
CA LYS A 76 15.33 1.31 -27.34
C LYS A 76 16.60 0.75 -26.73
N ALA A 77 17.22 -0.20 -27.44
CA ALA A 77 18.48 -0.84 -27.06
C ALA A 77 19.70 0.09 -27.28
N PHE A 78 19.71 1.23 -26.60
CA PHE A 78 20.82 2.18 -26.55
C PHE A 78 21.34 2.37 -25.15
N LYS A 79 22.63 2.71 -25.05
CA LYS A 79 23.30 2.95 -23.77
C LYS A 79 22.62 4.05 -22.96
N SER A 80 22.18 5.13 -23.60
CA SER A 80 21.44 6.20 -22.92
C SER A 80 20.14 5.71 -22.26
N ASN A 81 19.41 4.80 -22.92
CA ASN A 81 18.14 4.26 -22.43
C ASN A 81 18.40 3.31 -21.25
N VAL A 82 19.48 2.54 -21.31
CA VAL A 82 19.90 1.70 -20.18
C VAL A 82 20.30 2.54 -18.97
N MET A 83 21.04 3.64 -19.19
CA MET A 83 21.40 4.58 -18.13
C MET A 83 20.17 5.24 -17.51
N ALA A 84 19.23 5.70 -18.33
CA ALA A 84 17.98 6.27 -17.86
C ALA A 84 17.21 5.26 -16.99
N GLY A 85 17.04 4.03 -17.48
CA GLY A 85 16.35 2.99 -16.72
C GLY A 85 17.05 2.61 -15.42
N ASN A 86 18.38 2.55 -15.39
CA ASN A 86 19.11 2.34 -14.14
C ASN A 86 18.94 3.50 -13.16
N GLY A 87 18.89 4.74 -13.63
CA GLY A 87 18.57 5.89 -12.79
C GLY A 87 17.17 5.79 -12.17
N ILE A 88 16.17 5.40 -12.97
CA ILE A 88 14.78 5.23 -12.51
C ILE A 88 14.66 4.06 -11.52
N LEU A 89 15.31 2.92 -11.80
CA LEU A 89 15.37 1.79 -10.86
C LEU A 89 16.09 2.16 -9.56
N GLY A 90 17.11 3.02 -9.64
CA GLY A 90 17.81 3.56 -8.48
C GLY A 90 16.91 4.47 -7.64
N ALA A 91 16.14 5.36 -8.27
CA ALA A 91 15.16 6.19 -7.57
C ALA A 91 14.07 5.33 -6.90
N ALA A 92 13.55 4.31 -7.59
CA ALA A 92 12.58 3.38 -7.01
C ALA A 92 13.16 2.61 -5.81
N LEU A 93 14.43 2.21 -5.88
CA LEU A 93 15.12 1.55 -4.77
C LEU A 93 15.26 2.49 -3.57
N ASP A 94 15.65 3.74 -3.81
CA ASP A 94 15.83 4.77 -2.78
C ASP A 94 14.49 5.05 -2.06
N ASP A 95 13.40 5.25 -2.81
CA ASP A 95 12.07 5.47 -2.23
C ASP A 95 11.55 4.28 -1.42
N LEU A 96 11.97 3.07 -1.77
CA LEU A 96 11.62 1.85 -1.05
C LEU A 96 12.44 1.68 0.22
N GLU A 97 13.75 1.96 0.17
CA GLU A 97 14.68 1.80 1.29
C GLU A 97 14.51 2.92 2.33
N ASN A 98 14.20 4.15 1.89
CA ASN A 98 14.03 5.31 2.75
C ASN A 98 12.59 5.52 3.24
N GLY A 99 11.67 4.61 2.91
CA GLY A 99 10.31 4.59 3.45
C GLY A 99 9.29 5.50 2.75
N HIS A 100 9.67 6.24 1.71
CA HIS A 100 8.74 7.10 0.96
C HIS A 100 7.56 6.31 0.37
N LEU A 101 7.80 5.09 -0.12
CA LEU A 101 6.71 4.23 -0.63
C LEU A 101 5.74 3.79 0.47
N PHE A 102 6.20 3.65 1.70
CA PHE A 102 5.36 3.29 2.84
C PHE A 102 4.43 4.45 3.21
N ASP A 103 4.95 5.67 3.22
CA ASP A 103 4.15 6.88 3.48
C ASP A 103 3.05 7.05 2.42
N TYR A 104 3.36 6.84 1.13
CA TYR A 104 2.34 6.89 0.08
C TYR A 104 1.24 5.83 0.26
N ARG A 105 1.60 4.59 0.60
CA ARG A 105 0.60 3.54 0.85
C ARG A 105 -0.29 3.89 2.04
N LYS A 106 0.27 4.47 3.10
CA LYS A 106 -0.50 4.95 4.25
C LYS A 106 -1.49 6.04 3.87
N THR A 107 -1.07 7.03 3.08
CA THR A 107 -1.97 8.09 2.61
C THR A 107 -3.12 7.52 1.79
N VAL A 108 -2.83 6.66 0.81
CA VAL A 108 -3.88 6.03 -0.02
C VAL A 108 -4.82 5.17 0.83
N GLU A 109 -4.31 4.47 1.83
CA GLU A 109 -5.14 3.69 2.74
C GLU A 109 -6.04 4.58 3.61
N ALA A 110 -5.54 5.72 4.09
CA ALA A 110 -6.34 6.70 4.81
C ALA A 110 -7.48 7.25 3.94
N ASP A 111 -7.18 7.63 2.69
CA ASP A 111 -8.20 8.09 1.73
C ASP A 111 -9.30 7.03 1.52
N ILE A 112 -8.92 5.75 1.40
CA ILE A 112 -9.88 4.65 1.25
C ILE A 112 -10.75 4.49 2.49
N PHE A 113 -10.19 4.63 3.69
CA PHE A 113 -10.96 4.56 4.93
C PHE A 113 -11.94 5.72 5.05
N ASP A 114 -11.52 6.92 4.68
CA ASP A 114 -12.36 8.11 4.67
C ASP A 114 -13.52 7.95 3.69
N ASP A 115 -13.28 7.44 2.48
CA ASP A 115 -14.32 7.12 1.49
C ASP A 115 -15.35 6.11 2.04
N PHE A 116 -14.90 5.07 2.75
CA PHE A 116 -15.82 4.08 3.36
C PHE A 116 -16.61 4.68 4.52
N LEU A 117 -16.00 5.54 5.33
CA LEU A 117 -16.70 6.23 6.42
C LEU A 117 -17.69 7.27 5.88
N GLU A 118 -17.39 7.94 4.78
CA GLU A 118 -18.33 8.80 4.06
C GLU A 118 -19.54 8.00 3.53
N GLN A 119 -19.30 6.84 2.92
CA GLN A 119 -20.37 5.93 2.50
C GLN A 119 -21.21 5.45 3.69
N ALA A 120 -20.57 5.12 4.81
CA ALA A 120 -21.27 4.70 6.03
C ALA A 120 -22.12 5.85 6.61
N ASN A 121 -21.63 7.09 6.58
CA ASN A 121 -22.39 8.28 6.93
C ASN A 121 -23.60 8.46 6.01
N HIS A 122 -23.41 8.39 4.70
CA HIS A 122 -24.51 8.52 3.74
C HIS A 122 -25.59 7.46 3.96
N LEU A 123 -25.21 6.20 4.20
CA LEU A 123 -26.15 5.13 4.55
C LEU A 123 -26.93 5.45 5.83
N SER A 124 -26.26 5.99 6.85
CA SER A 124 -26.90 6.42 8.10
C SER A 124 -27.94 7.51 7.86
N GLU A 125 -27.60 8.53 7.07
CA GLU A 125 -28.51 9.64 6.72
C GLU A 125 -29.77 9.17 5.96
N GLN A 126 -29.64 8.11 5.16
CA GLN A 126 -30.75 7.48 4.45
C GLN A 126 -31.53 6.47 5.32
N GLY A 127 -31.18 6.30 6.60
CA GLY A 127 -31.83 5.37 7.52
C GLY A 127 -31.42 3.91 7.38
N TYR A 128 -30.40 3.62 6.56
CA TYR A 128 -29.82 2.28 6.40
C TYR A 128 -28.80 1.96 7.50
N TYR A 129 -29.23 2.03 8.76
CA TYR A 129 -28.36 1.91 9.94
C TYR A 129 -27.58 0.60 10.01
N GLN A 130 -28.19 -0.53 9.66
CA GLN A 130 -27.50 -1.82 9.64
C GLN A 130 -26.32 -1.80 8.66
N ALA A 131 -26.54 -1.28 7.45
CA ALA A 131 -25.51 -1.21 6.42
C ALA A 131 -24.40 -0.23 6.83
N SER A 132 -24.77 0.93 7.39
CA SER A 132 -23.82 1.90 7.94
C SER A 132 -22.89 1.27 8.98
N VAL A 133 -23.44 0.59 9.99
CA VAL A 133 -22.67 -0.10 11.03
C VAL A 133 -21.77 -1.19 10.47
N VAL A 134 -22.24 -1.97 9.49
CA VAL A 134 -21.44 -3.03 8.87
C VAL A 134 -20.24 -2.45 8.13
N VAL A 135 -20.41 -1.35 7.38
CA VAL A 135 -19.31 -0.67 6.66
C VAL A 135 -18.30 -0.09 7.65
N ALA A 136 -18.76 0.69 8.64
CA ALA A 136 -17.88 1.27 9.65
C ALA A 136 -17.16 0.20 10.50
N GLY A 137 -17.86 -0.90 10.80
CA GLY A 137 -17.29 -2.05 11.50
C GLY A 137 -16.21 -2.77 10.70
N ALA A 138 -16.32 -2.80 9.36
CA ALA A 138 -15.29 -3.35 8.48
C ALA A 138 -14.04 -2.46 8.48
N VAL A 139 -14.21 -1.13 8.44
CA VAL A 139 -13.09 -0.16 8.57
C VAL A 139 -12.35 -0.36 9.89
N LEU A 140 -13.08 -0.46 11.01
CA LEU A 140 -12.48 -0.72 12.32
C LEU A 140 -11.72 -2.05 12.37
N GLU A 141 -12.28 -3.12 11.81
CA GLU A 141 -11.63 -4.44 11.80
C GLU A 141 -10.33 -4.42 10.97
N ASP A 142 -10.33 -3.76 9.82
CA ASP A 142 -9.13 -3.61 8.98
C ASP A 142 -8.07 -2.76 9.67
N GLY A 143 -8.49 -1.65 10.31
CA GLY A 143 -7.59 -0.80 11.08
C GLY A 143 -6.89 -1.54 12.22
N LEU A 144 -7.64 -2.34 13.00
CA LEU A 144 -7.05 -3.17 14.06
C LEU A 144 -6.07 -4.21 13.51
N ARG A 145 -6.39 -4.83 12.37
CA ARG A 145 -5.53 -5.81 11.71
C ARG A 145 -4.22 -5.19 11.25
N LYS A 146 -4.28 -3.99 10.66
CA LYS A 146 -3.10 -3.22 10.25
C LYS A 146 -2.25 -2.83 11.45
N LEU A 147 -2.87 -2.33 12.51
CA LEU A 147 -2.15 -1.94 13.73
C LEU A 147 -1.45 -3.16 14.37
N CYS A 148 -2.06 -4.35 14.33
CA CYS A 148 -1.38 -5.58 14.73
C CYS A 148 -0.17 -5.88 13.85
N ALA A 149 -0.29 -5.74 12.53
CA ALA A 149 0.81 -5.99 11.59
C ALA A 149 1.98 -5.01 11.78
N GLU A 150 1.71 -3.71 11.96
CA GLU A 150 2.72 -2.69 12.24
C GLU A 150 3.50 -2.96 13.53
N ASN A 151 2.82 -3.53 14.53
CA ASN A 151 3.40 -3.87 15.82
C ASN A 151 3.92 -5.32 15.90
N ASN A 152 4.04 -6.01 14.77
CA ASN A 152 4.54 -7.38 14.67
C ASN A 152 3.76 -8.40 15.53
N ILE A 153 2.46 -8.19 15.72
CA ILE A 153 1.57 -9.10 16.44
C ILE A 153 1.07 -10.17 15.47
N GLU A 154 1.43 -11.42 15.73
CA GLU A 154 0.98 -12.55 14.91
C GLU A 154 -0.52 -12.82 15.11
N LEU A 155 -1.24 -12.97 14.00
CA LEU A 155 -2.67 -13.24 13.98
C LEU A 155 -2.96 -14.59 13.30
N PRO A 156 -3.99 -15.33 13.75
CA PRO A 156 -4.50 -16.50 13.04
C PRO A 156 -5.13 -16.09 11.70
N GLU A 157 -5.40 -17.06 10.82
CA GLU A 157 -5.95 -16.80 9.48
C GLU A 157 -7.26 -15.98 9.48
N LYS A 158 -8.13 -16.23 10.47
CA LYS A 158 -9.39 -15.52 10.67
C LYS A 158 -9.44 -14.92 12.08
N PRO A 159 -8.76 -13.78 12.32
CA PRO A 159 -8.74 -13.15 13.62
C PRO A 159 -10.12 -12.54 13.93
N LYS A 160 -10.54 -12.61 15.18
CA LYS A 160 -11.73 -11.89 15.66
C LYS A 160 -11.35 -10.49 16.11
N LEU A 161 -12.24 -9.52 15.91
CA LEU A 161 -12.05 -8.14 16.34
C LEU A 161 -11.66 -8.05 17.83
N ASP A 162 -12.41 -8.71 18.72
CA ASP A 162 -12.11 -8.71 20.17
C ASP A 162 -10.73 -9.26 20.51
N MET A 163 -10.26 -10.26 19.74
CA MET A 163 -8.93 -10.83 19.92
C MET A 163 -7.86 -9.82 19.55
N MET A 164 -7.99 -9.16 18.39
CA MET A 164 -7.07 -8.09 17.98
C MET A 164 -7.05 -6.96 19.00
N ASN A 165 -8.24 -6.53 19.46
CA ASN A 165 -8.36 -5.49 20.47
C ASN A 165 -7.65 -5.85 21.79
N ALA A 166 -7.83 -7.09 22.27
CA ALA A 166 -7.17 -7.58 23.47
C ALA A 166 -5.66 -7.68 23.33
N LEU A 167 -5.16 -8.13 22.18
CA LEU A 167 -3.72 -8.23 21.90
C LEU A 167 -3.06 -6.85 21.86
N LEU A 168 -3.66 -5.89 21.14
CA LEU A 168 -3.14 -4.52 21.04
C LEU A 168 -3.09 -3.81 22.40
N ALA A 169 -4.13 -3.98 23.23
CA ALA A 169 -4.13 -3.46 24.59
C ALA A 169 -3.09 -4.14 25.48
N LYS A 170 -2.91 -5.46 25.33
CA LYS A 170 -1.92 -6.25 26.08
C LYS A 170 -0.48 -5.82 25.76
N GLU A 171 -0.18 -5.56 24.49
CA GLU A 171 1.12 -5.06 24.04
C GLU A 171 1.31 -3.56 24.32
N GLY A 172 0.32 -2.89 24.94
CA GLY A 172 0.42 -1.50 25.36
C GLY A 172 0.29 -0.47 24.23
N ILE A 173 -0.17 -0.89 23.04
CA ILE A 173 -0.35 0.00 21.88
C ILE A 173 -1.37 1.10 22.19
N TYR A 174 -2.40 0.76 22.96
CA TYR A 174 -3.32 1.75 23.53
C TYR A 174 -3.78 1.37 24.94
N GLN A 175 -4.27 2.39 25.65
CA GLN A 175 -4.70 2.27 27.04
C GLN A 175 -6.04 1.52 27.18
N LYS A 176 -6.30 1.05 28.40
CA LYS A 176 -7.52 0.32 28.78
C LYS A 176 -8.82 1.06 28.45
N LEU A 177 -8.81 2.40 28.43
CA LEU A 177 -9.97 3.19 28.04
C LEU A 177 -10.30 2.99 26.55
N THR A 178 -9.31 3.06 25.67
CA THR A 178 -9.46 2.80 24.24
C THR A 178 -9.94 1.37 24.00
N GLN A 179 -9.38 0.39 24.72
CA GLN A 179 -9.81 -1.01 24.64
C GLN A 179 -11.32 -1.15 24.89
N LYS A 180 -11.84 -0.51 25.95
CA LYS A 180 -13.26 -0.54 26.30
C LYS A 180 -14.15 0.12 25.24
N LYS A 181 -13.70 1.23 24.66
CA LYS A 181 -14.42 1.88 23.55
C LYS A 181 -14.54 0.93 22.36
N ILE A 182 -13.42 0.34 21.93
CA ILE A 182 -13.40 -0.61 20.81
C ILE A 182 -14.29 -1.83 21.09
N THR A 183 -14.33 -2.33 22.33
CA THR A 183 -15.27 -3.40 22.71
C THR A 183 -16.73 -3.00 22.50
N ALA A 184 -17.11 -1.79 22.90
CA ALA A 184 -18.48 -1.30 22.65
C ALA A 184 -18.80 -1.20 21.15
N LEU A 185 -17.85 -0.71 20.34
CA LEU A 185 -18.00 -0.67 18.87
C LEU A 185 -18.12 -2.08 18.27
N ALA A 186 -17.36 -3.04 18.79
CA ALA A 186 -17.42 -4.43 18.36
C ALA A 186 -18.79 -5.06 18.63
N ASP A 187 -19.39 -4.74 19.78
CA ASP A 187 -20.73 -5.22 20.16
C ASP A 187 -21.81 -4.67 19.22
N ILE A 188 -21.76 -3.37 18.88
CA ILE A 188 -22.67 -2.74 17.90
C ILE A 188 -22.53 -3.42 16.53
N ARG A 189 -21.28 -3.56 16.05
CA ARG A 189 -20.97 -4.25 14.78
C ARG A 189 -21.51 -5.68 14.77
N ASN A 190 -21.30 -6.43 15.84
CA ASN A 190 -21.76 -7.83 15.94
C ASN A 190 -23.28 -7.92 15.93
N SER A 191 -23.97 -7.00 16.63
CA SER A 191 -25.43 -6.91 16.60
C SER A 191 -25.94 -6.66 15.18
N ALA A 192 -25.36 -5.70 14.45
CA ALA A 192 -25.75 -5.42 13.07
C ALA A 192 -25.47 -6.60 12.11
N ALA A 193 -24.31 -7.26 12.23
CA ALA A 193 -23.95 -8.42 11.41
C ALA A 193 -24.89 -9.63 11.63
N HIS A 194 -25.53 -9.71 12.80
CA HIS A 194 -26.52 -10.73 13.14
C HIS A 194 -27.97 -10.27 13.02
N GLY A 195 -28.23 -9.06 12.48
CA GLY A 195 -29.58 -8.54 12.24
C GLY A 195 -30.33 -8.11 13.52
N LYS A 196 -29.64 -7.89 14.63
CA LYS A 196 -30.21 -7.47 15.91
C LYS A 196 -30.30 -5.94 15.99
N LEU A 197 -31.23 -5.36 15.24
CA LEU A 197 -31.39 -3.91 15.11
C LEU A 197 -32.02 -3.24 16.34
N ASP A 198 -32.53 -4.03 17.28
CA ASP A 198 -33.07 -3.58 18.57
C ASP A 198 -31.97 -3.31 19.61
N GLN A 199 -30.72 -3.69 19.33
CA GLN A 199 -29.59 -3.60 20.25
C GLN A 199 -28.80 -2.28 20.12
N PHE A 200 -29.17 -1.44 19.15
CA PHE A 200 -28.56 -0.13 18.98
C PHE A 200 -29.54 0.85 18.33
N ASP A 201 -29.39 2.14 18.63
CA ASP A 201 -30.18 3.22 18.04
C ASP A 201 -29.40 4.09 17.04
N GLU A 202 -30.09 5.03 16.40
CA GLU A 202 -29.50 5.98 15.45
C GLU A 202 -28.36 6.82 16.07
N ASN A 203 -28.48 7.20 17.34
CA ASN A 203 -27.44 7.97 18.01
C ASN A 203 -26.18 7.13 18.24
N GLU A 204 -26.34 5.85 18.56
CA GLU A 204 -25.23 4.90 18.68
C GLU A 204 -24.53 4.66 17.34
N VAL A 205 -25.28 4.61 16.23
CA VAL A 205 -24.68 4.55 14.88
C VAL A 205 -23.85 5.80 14.60
N LYS A 206 -24.41 7.00 14.82
CA LYS A 206 -23.67 8.26 14.61
C LYS A 206 -22.43 8.37 15.47
N LYS A 207 -22.50 7.95 16.74
CA LYS A 207 -21.34 7.89 17.64
C LYS A 207 -20.29 6.90 17.15
N MET A 208 -20.70 5.72 16.69
CA MET A 208 -19.79 4.73 16.13
C MET A 208 -19.00 5.30 14.94
N LEU A 209 -19.66 6.02 14.03
CA LEU A 209 -19.00 6.61 12.87
C LEU A 209 -17.90 7.60 13.28
N VAL A 210 -18.19 8.48 14.24
CA VAL A 210 -17.20 9.42 14.80
C VAL A 210 -16.08 8.68 15.53
N GLU A 211 -16.41 7.72 16.40
CA GLU A 211 -15.39 7.00 17.17
C GLU A 211 -14.48 6.12 16.32
N VAL A 212 -15.00 5.57 15.21
CA VAL A 212 -14.16 4.84 14.24
C VAL A 212 -13.26 5.81 13.50
N ALA A 213 -13.78 6.94 13.01
CA ALA A 213 -12.96 7.97 12.35
C ALA A 213 -11.82 8.46 13.27
N ASP A 214 -12.14 8.84 14.51
CA ASP A 214 -11.18 9.27 15.52
C ASP A 214 -10.11 8.19 15.81
N PHE A 215 -10.51 6.91 15.77
CA PHE A 215 -9.58 5.80 15.94
C PHE A 215 -8.63 5.67 14.76
N MET A 216 -9.13 5.74 13.53
CA MET A 216 -8.30 5.65 12.32
C MET A 216 -7.29 6.80 12.27
N GLU A 217 -7.74 8.04 12.49
CA GLU A 217 -6.87 9.23 12.50
C GLU A 217 -5.77 9.12 13.56
N LYS A 218 -6.11 8.61 14.74
CA LYS A 218 -5.17 8.55 15.86
C LYS A 218 -4.07 7.50 15.70
N TYR A 219 -4.37 6.37 15.05
CA TYR A 219 -3.46 5.21 15.06
C TYR A 219 -2.94 4.80 13.68
N LEU A 220 -3.53 5.29 12.59
CA LEU A 220 -3.23 4.80 11.23
C LEU A 220 -2.97 5.91 10.20
N SER A 221 -3.12 7.18 10.58
CA SER A 221 -2.69 8.34 9.77
C SER A 221 -1.22 8.68 9.99
#